data_AF-A0A925AZH4-F1
#
_entry.id   AF-A0A925AZH4-F1
#
_cell.length_a   1.000
_cell.length_b   1.000
_cell.length_c   1.000
_cell.angle_alpha   90.00
_cell.angle_beta   90.00
_cell.angle_gamma   90.00
#
_symmetry.space_group_name_H-M   'P 1'
#
loop_
_entity.id
_entity.type
_entity.pdbx_description
1 polymer ?
#
loop_
_entity_poly.entity_id
_entity_poly.type
_entity_poly.pdbx_seq_one_letter_code
_entity_poly.pdbx_strand_id
1 'polypeptide(L)' 'LDRTIDLELDAMGYHHDPVLAALNRKQLRETLKVNLQSCIGRKAPRHGLRCVRGAQSSGELTHDCLALDRDERTEHPR' A
#
# COMPACT_ATOMS: atom_id res chain seq x y z
N LEU A 1 -0.93 6.55 -2.02
CA LEU A 1 -2.38 6.32 -2.22
C LEU A 1 -2.67 5.99 -3.67
N ASP A 2 -2.34 6.87 -4.63
CA ASP A 2 -2.64 6.62 -6.05
C ASP A 2 -2.06 5.30 -6.57
N ARG A 3 -0.80 4.98 -6.23
CA ARG A 3 -0.18 3.70 -6.60
C ARG A 3 -0.92 2.47 -6.08
N THR A 4 -1.43 2.50 -4.85
CA THR A 4 -2.20 1.38 -4.28
C THR A 4 -3.52 1.22 -5.03
N ILE A 5 -4.18 2.33 -5.36
CA ILE A 5 -5.41 2.30 -6.16
C ILE A 5 -5.14 1.71 -7.54
N ASP A 6 -4.03 2.07 -8.19
CA ASP A 6 -3.66 1.51 -9.49
C ASP A 6 -3.49 -0.02 -9.42
N LEU A 7 -2.80 -0.52 -8.40
CA LEU A 7 -2.62 -1.97 -8.21
C LEU A 7 -3.95 -2.70 -7.94
N GLU A 8 -4.87 -2.08 -7.19
CA GLU A 8 -6.21 -2.64 -6.98
C GLU A 8 -7.03 -2.68 -8.27
N LEU A 9 -6.97 -1.62 -9.07
CA LEU A 9 -7.64 -1.58 -10.37
C LEU A 9 -7.06 -2.61 -11.35
N ASP A 10 -5.74 -2.79 -11.35
CA ASP A 10 -5.06 -3.83 -12.12
C ASP A 10 -5.50 -5.22 -11.66
N ALA A 11 -5.53 -5.49 -10.35
CA ALA A 11 -5.95 -6.77 -9.76
C ALA A 11 -7.43 -7.09 -10.04
N MET A 12 -8.30 -6.08 -10.09
CA MET A 12 -9.70 -6.23 -10.49
C MET A 12 -9.89 -6.41 -12.00
N GLY A 13 -8.82 -6.29 -12.80
CA GLY A 13 -8.88 -6.39 -14.26
C GLY A 13 -9.41 -5.13 -14.96
N TYR A 14 -9.52 -4.00 -14.25
CA TYR A 14 -10.09 -2.76 -14.79
C TYR A 14 -9.09 -1.88 -15.54
N HIS A 15 -7.82 -2.28 -15.62
CA HIS A 15 -6.76 -1.54 -16.33
C HIS A 15 -7.06 -1.27 -17.81
N HIS A 16 -7.93 -2.06 -18.44
CA HIS A 16 -8.37 -1.88 -19.83
C HIS A 16 -9.75 -1.19 -19.98
N ASP A 17 -10.50 -1.01 -18.88
CA ASP A 17 -11.80 -0.34 -18.90
C ASP A 17 -11.71 1.02 -18.19
N PRO A 18 -11.58 2.13 -18.93
CA PRO A 18 -11.40 3.45 -18.34
C PRO A 18 -12.63 3.94 -17.56
N VAL A 19 -13.83 3.42 -17.88
CA VAL A 19 -15.08 3.83 -17.23
C VAL A 19 -15.18 3.14 -15.87
N LEU A 20 -14.98 1.82 -15.83
CA LEU A 20 -14.95 1.06 -14.57
C LEU A 20 -13.78 1.49 -13.68
N ALA A 21 -12.61 1.75 -14.26
CA ALA A 21 -11.47 2.26 -13.52
C ALA A 21 -11.78 3.61 -12.84
N ALA A 22 -12.40 4.55 -13.54
CA ALA A 22 -12.74 5.86 -12.99
C ALA A 22 -13.78 5.77 -11.86
N LEU A 23 -14.83 4.96 -12.04
CA LEU A 23 -15.87 4.73 -11.02
C LEU A 23 -15.27 4.15 -9.74
N ASN A 24 -14.47 3.10 -9.86
CA ASN A 24 -13.90 2.39 -8.71
C ASN A 24 -12.76 3.19 -8.06
N ARG A 25 -11.99 3.98 -8.82
CA ARG A 25 -10.91 4.82 -8.28
C ARG A 25 -11.40 5.77 -7.19
N LYS A 26 -12.57 6.39 -7.37
CA LYS A 26 -13.15 7.30 -6.36
C LYS A 26 -13.51 6.55 -5.08
N GLN A 27 -14.16 5.39 -5.21
CA GLN A 27 -14.54 4.55 -4.07
C GLN A 27 -13.32 4.03 -3.31
N LEU A 28 -12.35 3.46 -4.01
CA LEU A 28 -11.09 2.98 -3.43
C LEU A 28 -10.32 4.09 -2.71
N ARG A 29 -10.31 5.31 -3.27
CA ARG A 29 -9.67 6.46 -2.65
C ARG A 29 -10.29 6.79 -1.30
N GLU A 30 -11.61 6.83 -1.19
CA GLU A 30 -12.30 7.11 0.08
C GLU A 30 -12.07 6.00 1.11
N THR A 31 -12.19 4.73 0.71
CA THR A 31 -11.94 3.58 1.60
C THR A 31 -10.51 3.58 2.13
N LEU A 32 -9.52 3.74 1.26
CA LEU A 32 -8.11 3.73 1.65
C LEU A 32 -7.69 4.99 2.43
N LYS A 33 -8.36 6.12 2.23
CA LYS A 33 -8.12 7.36 2.99
C LYS A 33 -8.42 7.18 4.47
N VAL A 34 -9.49 6.47 4.82
CA VAL A 34 -9.82 6.13 6.22
C VAL A 34 -8.71 5.28 6.85
N ASN A 35 -8.20 4.29 6.11
CA ASN A 35 -7.08 3.47 6.58
C ASN A 35 -5.80 4.31 6.79
N LEU A 36 -5.51 5.25 5.88
CA LEU A 36 -4.35 6.13 5.99
C LEU A 36 -4.44 7.13 7.15
N GLN A 37 -5.64 7.59 7.52
CA GLN A 37 -5.80 8.48 8.67
C GLN A 37 -5.30 7.84 9.97
N SER A 38 -5.41 6.52 10.10
CA SER A 38 -4.87 5.77 11.25
C SER A 38 -3.33 5.75 11.31
N CYS A 39 -2.65 6.12 10.22
CA CYS A 39 -1.20 6.11 10.10
C CYS A 39 -0.56 7.50 10.35
N ILE A 40 -1.34 8.58 10.41
CA ILE A 40 -0.82 9.94 10.58
C ILE A 40 -0.08 10.06 11.93
N GLY A 41 1.14 10.63 11.90
CA GLY A 41 1.98 10.80 13.09
C GLY A 41 2.82 9.56 13.46
N ARG A 42 2.66 8.44 12.76
CA ARG A 42 3.53 7.27 12.91
C ARG A 42 4.74 7.40 11.99
N LYS A 43 5.93 7.02 12.47
CA LYS A 43 7.12 6.93 11.61
C LYS A 43 6.94 5.79 10.63
N ALA A 44 7.22 6.07 9.35
CA ALA A 44 7.29 5.04 8.33
C ALA A 44 8.58 4.20 8.52
N PRO A 45 8.52 2.86 8.31
CA PRO A 45 9.70 2.00 8.32
C PRO A 45 10.74 2.48 7.31
N ARG A 46 12.03 2.45 7.68
CA ARG A 46 13.13 2.96 6.82
C ARG A 46 13.20 2.24 5.47
N HIS A 47 12.91 0.94 5.47
CA HIS A 47 12.97 0.08 4.29
C HIS A 47 11.71 0.14 3.42
N GLY A 48 10.61 0.67 3.97
CA GLY A 48 9.30 0.58 3.34
C GLY A 48 9.22 1.31 2.01
N LEU A 49 9.89 2.46 1.87
CA LEU A 49 9.84 3.25 0.63
C LEU A 49 10.44 2.53 -0.58
N ARG A 50 11.51 1.73 -0.38
CA ARG A 50 12.12 0.95 -1.47
C ARG A 50 11.26 -0.25 -1.84
N CYS A 51 10.68 -0.93 -0.85
CA CYS A 51 9.75 -2.02 -1.09
C CYS A 51 8.51 -1.57 -1.86
N VAL A 52 7.93 -0.41 -1.47
CA VAL A 52 6.73 0.15 -2.12
C VAL A 52 6.89 0.35 -3.62
N ARG A 53 8.11 0.66 -4.09
CA ARG A 53 8.39 0.84 -5.52
C ARG A 53 8.42 -0.47 -6.30
N GLY A 54 8.73 -1.59 -5.66
CA GLY A 54 8.82 -2.91 -6.28
C GLY A 54 7.56 -3.76 -6.17
N ALA A 55 6.63 -3.39 -5.28
CA ALA A 55 5.42 -4.17 -5.04
C ALA A 55 4.54 -4.30 -6.29
N GLN A 56 4.08 -5.51 -6.55
CA GLN A 56 3.22 -5.87 -7.68
C GLN A 56 1.75 -5.97 -7.30
N SER A 57 1.44 -5.93 -5.99
CA SER A 57 0.08 -5.98 -5.48
C SER A 57 -0.11 -5.05 -4.28
N SER A 58 -1.36 -4.72 -4.00
CA SER A 58 -1.74 -3.99 -2.80
C SER A 58 -1.46 -4.79 -1.52
N GLY A 59 -1.55 -6.12 -1.58
CA GLY A 59 -1.21 -7.03 -0.48
C GLY A 59 0.26 -6.95 -0.09
N GLU A 60 1.18 -6.97 -1.06
CA GLU A 60 2.62 -6.78 -0.81
C GLU A 60 2.92 -5.41 -0.20
N LEU A 61 2.22 -4.36 -0.64
CA LEU A 61 2.36 -3.01 -0.06
C LEU A 61 1.97 -2.97 1.42
N THR A 62 0.87 -3.61 1.79
CA THR A 62 0.31 -3.51 3.15
C THR A 62 0.95 -4.49 4.13
N HIS A 63 1.24 -5.71 3.70
CA HIS A 63 1.76 -6.77 4.57
C HIS A 63 3.27 -6.87 4.59
N ASP A 64 3.96 -6.61 3.47
CA ASP A 64 5.41 -6.81 3.41
C ASP A 64 6.14 -5.48 3.52
N CYS A 65 5.74 -4.47 2.74
CA CYS A 65 6.48 -3.22 2.70
C CYS A 65 6.30 -2.33 3.95
N LEU A 66 5.16 -2.45 4.65
CA LEU A 66 4.84 -1.59 5.79
C LEU A 66 4.89 -2.31 7.15
N ALA A 67 5.12 -3.63 7.18
CA ALA A 67 5.19 -4.42 8.41
C ALA A 67 6.63 -4.64 8.95
N LEU A 68 7.67 -4.35 8.18
CA LEU A 68 9.06 -4.77 8.43
C LEU A 68 9.78 -4.12 9.63
N ASP A 69 9.15 -3.29 10.44
CA ASP A 69 9.76 -2.76 11.68
C ASP A 69 9.58 -3.68 12.91
N ARG A 70 8.94 -4.85 12.76
CA ARG A 70 8.80 -5.81 13.88
C ARG A 70 10.07 -6.60 14.17
N ASP A 71 10.95 -6.83 13.19
CA ASP A 71 12.13 -7.69 13.37
C ASP A 71 13.43 -6.94 13.72
N GLU A 72 13.54 -5.63 13.51
CA GLU A 72 14.75 -4.87 13.89
C GLU A 72 14.95 -4.70 15.41
N ARG A 73 14.01 -5.15 16.25
CA ARG A 73 14.22 -5.24 17.71
C ARG A 73 14.82 -6.57 18.17
N THR A 74 14.96 -7.57 17.30
CA THR A 74 15.36 -8.93 17.68
C THR A 74 16.75 -9.35 17.25
N GLU A 75 17.48 -8.55 16.46
CA GLU A 75 18.87 -8.85 16.09
C GLU A 75 19.85 -7.86 16.72
N HIS A 76 20.05 -7.97 18.03
CA HIS A 76 21.33 -7.69 18.69
C HIS A 76 21.51 -8.64 19.89
N PRO A 77 21.95 -9.90 19.69
CA PRO A 77 22.83 -10.51 20.67
C PRO A 77 24.25 -9.99 20.44
N ARG A 78 24.82 -9.46 21.52
CA ARG A 78 26.22 -9.06 21.64
C ARG A 78 27.19 -10.16 21.24
#